data_AF-F5S4A9-F1
#
_entry.id   AF-F5S4A9-F1
#
_cell.length_a   1.000
_cell.length_b   1.000
_cell.length_c   1.000
_cell.angle_alpha   90.00
_cell.angle_beta   90.00
_cell.angle_gamma   90.00
#
_symmetry.space_group_name_H-M   'P 1'
#
loop_
_entity.id
_entity.type
_entity.pdbx_description
1 polymer ?
#
loop_
_entity_poly.entity_id
_entity_poly.type
_entity_poly.pdbx_seq_one_letter_code
_entity_poly.pdbx_strand_id
1 'polypeptide(L)'
;MQTCIKERLVFICENKNLKLKDFQELTELPYRTAQSYLNGTRTPNAEGLEVICTRLRVNLNWLVCGIGEPFIQEKQPEKIKLDVDEKELLENYRQASDNGKFVISSVARSTEKKANQDNQIQRYYGT
;
A
#
# COMPACT_ATOMS: atom_id res chain seq x y z
N MET A 1 5.91 22.63 -11.98
CA MET A 1 6.09 21.17 -12.13
C MET A 1 7.42 20.81 -11.51
N GLN A 2 7.47 19.83 -10.60
CA GLN A 2 8.73 19.28 -10.09
C GLN A 2 9.26 18.27 -11.10
N THR A 3 10.37 18.61 -11.72
CA THR A 3 10.91 17.96 -12.92
C THR A 3 11.92 16.88 -12.59
N CYS A 4 12.65 16.99 -11.46
CA CYS A 4 13.72 16.05 -11.10
C CYS A 4 13.58 15.46 -9.68
N ILE A 5 14.33 14.38 -9.40
CA ILE A 5 14.32 13.68 -8.11
C ILE A 5 14.68 14.64 -6.96
N LYS A 6 15.67 15.52 -7.14
CA LYS A 6 16.05 16.52 -6.14
C LYS A 6 14.86 17.39 -5.73
N GLU A 7 14.15 17.97 -6.69
CA GLU A 7 12.99 18.83 -6.43
C GLU A 7 11.89 18.07 -5.69
N ARG A 8 11.66 16.80 -6.04
CA ARG A 8 10.69 15.93 -5.36
C ARG A 8 11.13 15.57 -3.94
N LEU A 9 12.42 15.39 -3.69
CA LEU A 9 12.95 15.21 -2.32
C LEU A 9 12.78 16.48 -1.48
N VAL A 10 13.04 17.65 -2.04
CA VAL A 10 12.79 18.93 -1.37
C VAL A 10 11.30 19.09 -1.06
N PHE A 11 10.41 18.76 -1.99
CA PHE A 11 8.97 18.76 -1.77
C PHE A 11 8.53 17.83 -0.63
N ILE A 12 9.13 16.64 -0.52
CA ILE A 12 8.87 15.71 0.59
C ILE A 12 9.27 16.35 1.92
N CYS A 13 10.43 16.99 1.98
CA CYS A 13 10.90 17.69 3.18
C CYS A 13 9.97 18.84 3.56
N GLU A 14 9.54 19.67 2.61
CA GLU A 14 8.62 20.78 2.84
C GLU A 14 7.26 20.30 3.37
N ASN A 15 6.66 19.28 2.74
CA ASN A 15 5.35 18.76 3.15
C ASN A 15 5.37 18.12 4.54
N LYS A 16 6.50 17.52 4.94
CA LYS A 16 6.66 16.90 6.26
C LYS A 16 7.32 17.83 7.28
N ASN A 17 7.57 19.09 6.91
CA ASN A 17 8.29 20.08 7.72
C ASN A 17 9.64 19.57 8.27
N LEU A 18 10.39 18.85 7.42
CA LEU A 18 11.68 18.26 7.75
C LEU A 18 12.82 19.18 7.36
N LYS A 19 13.74 19.44 8.30
CA LYS A 19 15.06 20.00 7.99
C LYS A 19 16.03 18.88 7.61
N LEU A 20 17.21 19.26 7.11
CA LEU A 20 18.26 18.30 6.73
C LEU A 20 18.61 17.33 7.87
N LYS A 21 18.64 17.80 9.12
CA LYS A 21 18.93 16.96 10.29
C LYS A 21 17.81 15.94 10.53
N ASP A 22 16.55 16.35 10.43
CA ASP A 22 15.40 15.46 10.60
C ASP A 22 15.35 14.41 9.47
N PHE A 23 15.63 14.83 8.23
CA PHE A 23 15.72 13.90 7.10
C PHE A 23 16.85 12.87 7.31
N GLN A 24 18.01 13.32 7.78
CA GLN A 24 19.15 12.46 8.08
C GLN A 24 18.82 11.46 9.19
N GLU A 25 18.18 11.90 10.27
CA GLU A 25 17.79 11.06 11.39
C GLU A 25 16.72 10.03 10.99
N LEU A 26 15.66 10.45 10.29
CA LEU A 26 14.59 9.54 9.86
C LEU A 26 15.03 8.50 8.83
N THR A 27 15.95 8.89 7.93
CA THR A 27 16.47 7.98 6.91
C THR A 27 17.68 7.18 7.40
N GLU A 28 18.26 7.53 8.55
CA GLU A 28 19.51 6.94 9.07
C GLU A 28 20.70 7.02 8.08
N LEU A 29 20.59 7.85 7.03
CA LEU A 29 21.65 8.05 6.05
C LEU A 29 22.79 8.87 6.68
N PRO A 30 24.04 8.71 6.21
CA PRO A 30 25.11 9.62 6.57
C PRO A 30 24.76 11.07 6.17
N TYR A 31 25.10 12.04 7.03
CA TYR A 31 24.76 13.45 6.82
C TYR A 31 25.17 13.97 5.43
N ARG A 32 26.40 13.69 4.98
CA ARG A 32 26.85 14.07 3.63
C ARG A 32 26.00 13.49 2.52
N THR A 33 25.55 12.24 2.68
CA THR A 33 24.70 11.56 1.70
C THR A 33 23.34 12.24 1.63
N ALA A 34 22.69 12.43 2.78
CA ALA A 34 21.43 13.18 2.88
C ALA A 34 21.53 14.58 2.25
N GLN A 35 22.60 15.32 2.60
CA GLN A 35 22.86 16.65 2.06
C GLN A 35 23.04 16.62 0.53
N SER A 36 23.82 15.65 0.01
CA SER A 36 24.07 15.51 -1.43
C SER A 36 22.81 15.18 -2.24
N TYR A 37 21.85 14.49 -1.62
CA TYR A 37 20.57 14.17 -2.25
C TYR A 37 19.66 15.40 -2.30
N LEU A 38 19.55 16.14 -1.19
CA LEU A 38 18.68 17.33 -1.12
C LEU A 38 19.22 18.52 -1.93
N ASN A 39 20.55 18.69 -2.03
CA ASN A 39 21.13 19.74 -2.87
C ASN A 39 21.24 19.31 -4.36
N GLY A 40 21.13 18.01 -4.64
CA GLY A 40 21.19 17.41 -5.97
C GLY A 40 22.60 17.24 -6.54
N THR A 41 23.65 17.30 -5.72
CA THR A 41 25.01 16.97 -6.18
C THR A 41 25.16 15.47 -6.46
N ARG A 42 24.28 14.64 -5.89
CA ARG A 42 24.22 13.20 -6.15
C ARG A 42 22.78 12.72 -6.22
N THR A 43 22.50 11.83 -7.17
CA THR A 43 21.22 11.12 -7.26
C THR A 43 21.23 9.90 -6.33
N PRO A 44 20.13 9.62 -5.61
CA PRO A 44 20.00 8.38 -4.85
C PRO A 44 20.13 7.15 -5.74
N ASN A 45 20.90 6.15 -5.29
CA ASN A 45 20.91 4.81 -5.88
C ASN A 45 19.73 3.97 -5.35
N ALA A 46 19.63 2.71 -5.77
CA ALA A 46 18.53 1.81 -5.36
C ALA A 46 18.37 1.72 -3.83
N GLU A 47 19.47 1.53 -3.09
CA GLU A 47 19.46 1.47 -1.62
C GLU A 47 19.00 2.80 -1.00
N GLY A 48 19.49 3.94 -1.51
CA GLY A 48 19.04 5.25 -1.06
C GLY A 48 17.55 5.50 -1.32
N LEU A 49 17.04 5.07 -2.48
CA LEU A 49 15.63 5.16 -2.83
C LEU A 49 14.77 4.27 -1.93
N GLU A 50 15.20 3.05 -1.66
CA GLU A 50 14.53 2.12 -0.76
C GLU A 50 14.39 2.73 0.64
N VAL A 51 15.49 3.22 1.22
CA VAL A 51 15.51 3.85 2.54
C VAL A 51 14.57 5.05 2.59
N ILE A 52 14.63 5.94 1.59
CA ILE A 52 13.77 7.13 1.52
C ILE A 52 12.29 6.72 1.43
N CYS A 53 11.95 5.79 0.53
CA CYS A 53 10.56 5.38 0.30
C CYS A 53 9.97 4.66 1.51
N THR A 54 10.74 3.78 2.15
CA THR A 54 10.29 3.00 3.31
C THR A 54 10.15 3.86 4.56
N ARG A 55 11.17 4.67 4.88
CA ARG A 55 11.20 5.46 6.12
C ARG A 55 10.29 6.68 6.07
N LEU A 56 10.16 7.32 4.90
CA LEU A 56 9.32 8.51 4.74
C LEU A 56 7.92 8.21 4.18
N ARG A 57 7.62 6.94 3.89
CA ARG A 57 6.35 6.48 3.28
C ARG A 57 6.07 7.20 1.96
N VAL A 58 7.08 7.23 1.10
CA VAL A 58 7.03 7.90 -0.21
C VAL A 58 6.82 6.85 -1.30
N ASN A 59 5.98 7.21 -2.28
CA ASN A 59 5.76 6.39 -3.46
C ASN A 59 6.96 6.46 -4.41
N LEU A 60 7.62 5.33 -4.66
CA LEU A 60 8.79 5.24 -5.54
C LEU A 60 8.48 5.71 -6.97
N ASN A 61 7.33 5.35 -7.52
CA ASN A 61 6.96 5.72 -8.89
C ASN A 61 6.78 7.25 -9.00
N TRP A 62 6.21 7.87 -7.97
CA TRP A 62 6.13 9.32 -7.92
C TRP A 62 7.51 9.95 -7.76
N LEU A 63 8.36 9.41 -6.88
CA LEU A 63 9.69 9.95 -6.62
C LEU A 63 10.59 9.90 -7.86
N VAL A 64 10.52 8.83 -8.66
CA VAL A 64 11.40 8.63 -9.82
C VAL A 64 10.78 9.20 -11.10
N CYS A 65 9.50 8.89 -11.37
CA CYS A 65 8.83 9.23 -12.63
C CYS A 65 7.93 10.46 -12.53
N GLY A 66 7.61 10.94 -11.33
CA GLY A 66 6.65 12.02 -11.11
C GLY A 66 5.18 11.61 -11.30
N ILE A 67 4.89 10.31 -11.32
CA ILE A 67 3.56 9.76 -11.63
C ILE A 67 2.88 9.24 -10.35
N GLY A 68 1.65 9.68 -10.11
CA GLY A 68 0.81 9.25 -8.98
C GLY A 68 0.88 10.19 -7.78
N GLU A 69 0.43 9.72 -6.62
CA GLU A 69 0.49 10.47 -5.37
C GLU A 69 1.85 10.34 -4.68
N PRO A 70 2.39 11.41 -4.06
CA PRO A 70 3.73 11.42 -3.45
C PRO A 70 3.84 10.51 -2.22
N PHE A 71 2.79 10.44 -1.42
CA PHE A 71 2.80 9.74 -0.14
C PHE A 71 1.94 8.50 -0.21
N ILE A 72 2.49 7.41 0.34
CA ILE A 72 1.72 6.20 0.58
C ILE A 72 0.88 6.49 1.80
N GLN A 73 -0.44 6.62 1.61
CA GLN A 73 -1.35 6.73 2.74
C GLN A 73 -1.14 5.51 3.64
N GLU A 74 -1.03 5.74 4.95
CA GLU A 74 -1.28 4.65 5.87
C GLU A 74 -2.69 4.17 5.55
N LYS A 75 -2.78 2.98 4.94
CA LYS A 75 -3.99 2.20 5.11
C LYS A 75 -4.06 1.94 6.61
N GLN A 76 -4.69 2.87 7.35
CA GLN A 76 -5.63 2.47 8.38
C GLN A 76 -6.33 1.27 7.76
N PRO A 77 -6.26 0.06 8.38
CA PRO A 77 -6.96 -1.09 7.82
C PRO A 77 -8.32 -0.54 7.48
N GLU A 78 -8.67 -0.52 6.18
CA GLU A 78 -9.91 0.09 5.74
C GLU A 78 -10.92 -0.42 6.73
N LYS A 79 -11.58 0.48 7.47
CA LYS A 79 -12.76 0.05 8.23
C LYS A 79 -13.69 -0.38 7.11
N ILE A 80 -13.55 -1.64 6.70
CA ILE A 80 -14.45 -2.30 5.77
C ILE A 80 -15.76 -2.05 6.46
N LYS A 81 -16.57 -1.20 5.82
CA LYS A 81 -17.84 -0.78 6.38
C LYS A 81 -18.74 -1.97 6.18
N LEU A 82 -18.58 -2.94 7.08
CA LEU A 82 -19.34 -4.16 7.05
C LEU A 82 -20.80 -3.77 7.22
N ASP A 83 -21.65 -4.27 6.34
CA ASP A 83 -23.09 -4.10 6.51
C ASP A 83 -23.58 -4.89 7.74
N VAL A 84 -24.89 -4.85 7.99
CA VAL A 84 -25.46 -5.50 9.18
C VAL A 84 -25.28 -7.02 9.10
N ASP A 85 -25.49 -7.60 7.92
CA ASP A 85 -25.48 -9.04 7.69
C ASP A 85 -24.05 -9.60 7.75
N GLU A 86 -23.08 -8.86 7.20
CA GLU A 86 -21.66 -9.20 7.27
C GLU A 86 -21.14 -9.20 8.72
N LYS A 87 -21.60 -8.26 9.55
CA LYS A 87 -21.26 -8.23 10.98
C LYS A 87 -21.86 -9.42 11.72
N GLU A 88 -23.13 -9.72 11.47
CA GLU A 88 -23.82 -10.85 12.09
C GLU A 88 -23.15 -12.18 11.73
N LEU A 89 -22.81 -12.37 10.45
CA LEU A 89 -22.09 -13.57 9.99
C LEU A 89 -20.73 -13.73 10.70
N LEU A 90 -19.98 -12.65 10.87
CA LEU A 90 -18.69 -12.68 11.56
C LEU A 90 -18.84 -12.99 13.05
N GLU A 91 -19.88 -12.47 13.70
CA GLU A 91 -20.16 -12.76 15.11
C GLU A 91 -20.51 -14.25 15.29
N ASN A 92 -21.41 -14.76 14.46
CA ASN A 92 -21.78 -16.17 14.42
C ASN A 92 -20.57 -17.07 14.16
N TYR A 93 -19.70 -16.69 13.21
CA TYR A 93 -18.47 -17.44 12.93
C TYR A 93 -17.51 -17.46 14.11
N ARG A 94 -17.35 -16.35 14.84
CA ARG A 94 -16.44 -16.25 15.99
C ARG A 94 -16.89 -17.12 17.17
N GLN A 95 -18.20 -17.19 17.40
CA GLN A 95 -18.81 -17.98 18.47
C GLN A 95 -18.95 -19.47 18.12
N ALA A 96 -18.85 -19.84 16.84
CA ALA A 96 -18.96 -21.23 16.40
C ALA A 96 -17.78 -22.12 16.86
N SER A 97 -18.07 -23.41 17.03
CA SER A 97 -17.07 -24.46 17.24
C SER A 97 -16.21 -24.68 16.00
N ASP A 98 -15.13 -25.43 16.11
CA ASP A 98 -14.24 -25.74 14.98
C ASP A 98 -15.00 -26.42 13.83
N ASN A 99 -15.93 -27.32 14.15
CA ASN A 99 -16.79 -27.94 13.15
C ASN A 99 -17.74 -26.91 12.51
N GLY A 100 -18.31 -25.99 13.29
CA GLY A 100 -19.17 -24.92 12.77
C GLY A 100 -18.42 -23.98 11.81
N LYS A 101 -17.21 -23.57 12.18
CA LYS A 101 -16.32 -22.76 11.32
C LYS A 101 -15.95 -23.49 10.04
N PHE A 102 -15.66 -24.79 10.14
CA PHE A 102 -15.39 -25.65 8.99
C PHE A 102 -16.58 -25.69 8.03
N VAL A 103 -17.80 -25.92 8.54
CA VAL A 103 -19.01 -25.96 7.72
C VAL A 103 -19.24 -24.63 7.02
N ILE A 104 -19.23 -23.50 7.76
CA ILE A 104 -19.39 -22.15 7.18
C ILE A 104 -18.39 -21.92 6.04
N SER A 105 -17.12 -22.24 6.27
CA SER A 105 -16.06 -22.08 5.27
C SER A 105 -16.24 -23.01 4.06
N SER A 106 -16.68 -24.24 4.28
CA SER A 106 -16.88 -25.22 3.21
C SER A 106 -18.03 -24.85 2.27
N VAL A 107 -19.13 -24.33 2.82
CA VAL A 107 -20.29 -23.89 2.05
C VAL A 107 -19.96 -22.64 1.24
N ALA A 108 -19.32 -21.64 1.86
CA ALA A 108 -18.90 -20.41 1.19
C ALA A 108 -17.99 -20.68 -0.03
N ARG A 109 -17.08 -21.65 0.07
CA ARG A 109 -16.22 -22.04 -1.07
C ARG A 109 -16.95 -22.84 -2.15
N SER A 110 -18.00 -23.56 -1.77
CA SER A 110 -18.74 -24.43 -2.69
C SER A 110 -19.70 -23.65 -3.58
N THR A 111 -20.24 -22.53 -3.09
CA THR A 111 -21.10 -21.63 -3.87
C THR A 111 -20.33 -20.89 -4.97
N GLU A 112 -19.07 -20.50 -4.72
CA GLU A 112 -18.19 -19.88 -5.74
C GLU A 112 -17.86 -20.83 -6.90
N LYS A 113 -17.64 -22.12 -6.63
CA LYS A 113 -17.35 -23.12 -7.67
C LYS A 113 -18.53 -23.36 -8.59
N LYS A 114 -19.76 -23.40 -8.06
CA LYS A 114 -20.98 -23.53 -8.88
C LYS A 114 -21.20 -22.28 -9.74
N ALA A 115 -21.07 -21.08 -9.18
CA ALA A 115 -21.21 -19.83 -9.94
C ALA A 115 -20.17 -19.69 -11.07
N ASN A 116 -18.94 -20.17 -10.87
CA ASN A 116 -17.92 -20.20 -11.92
C ASN A 116 -18.18 -21.29 -12.97
N GLN A 117 -18.72 -22.45 -12.60
CA GLN A 117 -19.13 -23.50 -13.55
C GLN A 117 -20.33 -23.07 -14.39
N ASP A 118 -21.36 -22.46 -13.80
CA ASP A 118 -22.56 -22.00 -14.51
C ASP A 118 -22.22 -20.90 -15.52
N ASN A 119 -21.33 -19.96 -15.15
CA ASN A 119 -20.80 -18.95 -16.06
C ASN A 119 -19.96 -19.55 -17.20
N GLN A 120 -19.20 -20.63 -16.94
CA GLN A 120 -18.41 -21.32 -17.96
C GLN A 120 -19.31 -22.10 -18.93
N ILE A 121 -20.39 -22.71 -18.45
CA ILE A 121 -21.38 -23.44 -19.25
C ILE A 121 -22.18 -22.47 -20.13
N GLN A 122 -22.63 -21.33 -19.62
CA GLN A 122 -23.32 -20.30 -20.41
C GLN A 122 -22.45 -19.71 -21.53
N ARG A 123 -21.14 -19.57 -21.33
CA ARG A 123 -20.21 -19.15 -22.39
C ARG A 123 -19.99 -20.21 -23.47
N TYR A 124 -20.20 -21.48 -23.17
CA TYR A 124 -19.98 -22.60 -24.10
C TYR A 124 -21.21 -22.96 -24.93
N TYR A 125 -22.42 -22.69 -24.42
CA TYR A 125 -23.69 -22.98 -25.09
C TYR A 125 -24.47 -21.72 -25.52
N GLY A 126 -23.78 -20.59 -25.73
CA GLY A 126 -24.41 -19.33 -26.10
C GLY A 126 -25.34 -19.46 -27.32
N THR A 127 -26.64 -19.24 -27.10
CA THR A 127 -27.57 -18.65 -28.07
C THR A 127 -27.33 -17.16 -28.17
#